data_AF-A0A6N7YB72-F1
#
_entry.id   AF-A0A6N7YB72-F1
#
_cell.length_a   1.000
_cell.length_b   1.000
_cell.length_c   1.000
_cell.angle_alpha   90.00
_cell.angle_beta   90.00
_cell.angle_gamma   90.00
#
_symmetry.space_group_name_H-M   'P 1'
#
loop_
_entity.id
_entity.type
_entity.pdbx_description
1 polymer ?
#
loop_
_entity_poly.entity_id
_entity_poly.type
_entity_poly.pdbx_seq_one_letter_code
_entity_poly.pdbx_strand_id
1 'polypeptide(L)'
;MADIKGLERDILQIKERANNMIAYDRQKEYKEGIENIKKKYGSTYTNDALNELINEYKQNKLDETIQELKAFDKKSQELLEQAHQRIERVESEVSTEIDPQTQYELEKHNYILNKLQNELSDTFTGSNPQTNELDEVIQQAKYNKLYANALLQTRNLLIRNVDNNTYLDDSAKGVFKNHVIRKLTEIKNDLLPKEYNELQELKEILGNSEVGARNKLHMFQFMLEMNNERLKTV
;
A
#
# COMPACT_ATOMS: atom_id res chain seq x y z
N MET A 1 -6.54 -19.04 -12.53
CA MET A 1 -6.72 -18.99 -11.06
C MET A 1 -5.70 -17.99 -10.57
N ALA A 2 -6.16 -16.91 -9.96
CA ALA A 2 -5.29 -15.81 -9.57
C ALA A 2 -4.15 -16.30 -8.67
N ASP A 3 -2.91 -15.88 -8.95
CA ASP A 3 -1.73 -16.33 -8.21
C ASP A 3 -1.56 -15.56 -6.88
N ILE A 4 -2.57 -15.70 -6.01
CA ILE A 4 -2.60 -15.15 -4.65
C ILE A 4 -1.44 -15.70 -3.82
N LYS A 5 -1.13 -17.00 -3.94
CA LYS A 5 -0.02 -17.64 -3.21
C LYS A 5 1.36 -17.09 -3.59
N GLY A 6 1.56 -16.75 -4.86
CA GLY A 6 2.76 -16.04 -5.30
C GLY A 6 2.85 -14.66 -4.64
N LEU A 7 1.74 -13.93 -4.58
CA LEU A 7 1.69 -12.61 -3.96
C LEU A 7 1.93 -12.67 -2.44
N GLU A 8 1.34 -13.65 -1.74
CA GLU A 8 1.59 -13.89 -0.31
C GLU A 8 3.08 -14.07 -0.02
N ARG A 9 3.79 -14.84 -0.87
CA ARG A 9 5.22 -15.07 -0.72
C ARG A 9 6.03 -13.80 -0.96
N ASP A 10 5.67 -13.03 -1.98
CA ASP A 10 6.36 -11.77 -2.31
C ASP A 10 6.20 -10.77 -1.14
N ILE A 11 4.98 -10.65 -0.60
CA ILE A 11 4.68 -9.79 0.55
C ILE A 11 5.38 -10.25 1.83
N LEU A 12 5.47 -11.57 2.06
CA LEU A 12 6.21 -12.10 3.22
C LEU A 12 7.68 -11.70 3.17
N GLN A 13 8.34 -11.81 2.01
CA GLN A 13 9.73 -11.37 1.84
C GLN A 13 9.88 -9.86 2.08
N ILE A 14 8.94 -9.04 1.60
CA ILE A 14 8.95 -7.59 1.83
C ILE A 14 8.81 -7.30 3.33
N LYS A 15 7.92 -8.00 4.03
CA LYS A 15 7.72 -7.88 5.48
C LYS A 15 8.98 -8.27 6.27
N GLU A 16 9.66 -9.35 5.87
CA GLU A 16 10.94 -9.75 6.45
C GLU A 16 11.99 -8.66 6.30
N ARG A 17 12.09 -8.06 5.09
CA ARG A 17 13.01 -6.94 4.84
C ARG A 17 12.63 -5.69 5.61
N ALA A 18 11.34 -5.43 5.81
CA ALA A 18 10.85 -4.31 6.61
C ALA A 18 11.31 -4.41 8.06
N ASN A 19 11.17 -5.60 8.65
CA ASN A 19 11.57 -5.89 10.02
C ASN A 19 13.08 -6.09 10.20
N ASN A 20 13.84 -6.17 9.11
CA ASN A 20 15.28 -6.35 9.16
C ASN A 20 15.99 -5.10 9.72
N MET A 21 16.86 -5.29 10.71
CA MET A 21 17.58 -4.24 11.43
C MET A 21 19.01 -4.00 10.89
N ILE A 22 19.32 -4.42 9.66
CA ILE A 22 20.66 -4.33 9.04
C ILE A 22 21.33 -2.95 9.20
N ALA A 23 20.59 -1.84 9.10
CA ALA A 23 21.16 -0.52 9.30
C ALA A 23 21.71 -0.31 10.74
N TYR A 24 21.00 -0.82 11.75
CA TYR A 24 21.44 -0.78 13.15
C TYR A 24 22.61 -1.73 13.37
N ASP A 25 22.55 -2.94 12.81
CA ASP A 25 23.61 -3.93 12.92
C ASP A 25 24.93 -3.39 12.34
N ARG A 26 24.87 -2.78 11.14
CA ARG A 26 26.04 -2.16 10.52
C ARG A 26 26.55 -0.93 11.26
N GLN A 27 25.66 -0.12 11.84
CA GLN A 27 26.10 0.97 12.71
C GLN A 27 26.85 0.46 13.95
N LYS A 28 26.34 -0.60 14.56
CA LYS A 28 26.97 -1.23 15.73
C LYS A 28 28.36 -1.78 15.36
N GLU A 29 28.46 -2.53 14.26
CA GLU A 29 29.73 -3.05 13.75
C GLU A 29 30.75 -1.95 13.48
N TYR A 30 30.31 -0.84 12.85
CA TYR A 30 31.15 0.32 12.57
C TYR A 30 31.76 0.90 13.86
N LYS A 31 30.94 1.08 14.90
CA LYS A 31 31.40 1.58 16.22
C LYS A 31 32.32 0.60 16.93
N GLU A 32 31.96 -0.68 16.94
CA GLU A 32 32.75 -1.72 17.59
C GLU A 32 34.14 -1.85 16.96
N GLY A 33 34.27 -1.72 15.63
CA GLY A 33 35.57 -1.74 14.97
C GLY A 33 36.48 -0.58 15.34
N ILE A 34 35.94 0.64 15.48
CA ILE A 34 36.69 1.80 15.96
C ILE A 34 37.24 1.54 17.37
N GLU A 35 36.40 1.04 18.27
CA GLU A 35 36.80 0.75 19.65
C GLU A 35 37.81 -0.40 19.74
N ASN A 36 37.67 -1.42 18.87
CA ASN A 36 38.63 -2.51 18.78
C ASN A 36 40.02 -2.04 18.34
N ILE A 37 40.09 -1.11 17.38
CA ILE A 37 41.36 -0.49 16.97
C ILE A 37 42.00 0.26 18.14
N LYS A 38 41.24 1.10 18.84
CA LYS A 38 41.74 1.86 19.99
C LYS A 38 42.27 0.94 21.10
N LYS A 39 41.52 -0.11 21.43
CA LYS A 39 41.93 -1.08 22.47
C LYS A 39 43.19 -1.85 22.08
N LYS A 40 43.31 -2.25 20.81
CA LYS A 40 44.41 -3.11 20.35
C LYS A 40 45.71 -2.34 20.14
N TYR A 41 45.63 -1.10 19.66
CA TYR A 41 46.80 -0.35 19.22
C TYR A 41 47.07 0.93 20.02
N GLY A 42 46.17 1.34 20.91
CA GLY A 42 46.26 2.62 21.63
C GLY A 42 47.46 2.76 22.57
N SER A 43 48.03 1.65 23.04
CA SER A 43 49.27 1.66 23.85
C SER A 43 50.54 1.50 23.02
N THR A 44 50.41 1.19 21.71
CA THR A 44 51.53 0.79 20.85
C THR A 44 51.86 1.85 19.80
N TYR A 45 50.86 2.54 19.26
CA TYR A 45 51.04 3.57 18.24
C TYR A 45 51.00 4.98 18.82
N THR A 46 51.65 5.91 18.13
CA THR A 46 51.47 7.33 18.37
C THR A 46 50.04 7.73 18.02
N ASN A 47 49.56 8.84 18.60
CA ASN A 47 48.21 9.34 18.33
C ASN A 47 47.96 9.56 16.84
N ASP A 48 48.95 10.04 16.09
CA ASP A 48 48.81 10.28 14.64
C ASP A 48 48.64 8.98 13.86
N ALA A 49 49.51 7.99 14.08
CA ALA A 49 49.42 6.68 13.41
C ALA A 49 48.13 5.93 13.80
N LEU A 50 47.68 6.07 15.05
CA LEU A 50 46.40 5.52 15.50
C LEU A 50 45.21 6.20 14.79
N ASN A 51 45.25 7.53 14.65
CA ASN A 51 44.20 8.29 13.96
C ASN A 51 44.15 7.96 12.47
N GLU A 52 45.29 7.79 11.80
CA GLU A 52 45.34 7.34 10.41
C GLU A 52 44.67 5.95 10.24
N LEU A 53 45.03 4.98 11.10
CA LEU A 53 44.44 3.65 11.07
C LEU A 53 42.92 3.67 11.30
N ILE A 54 42.46 4.49 12.25
CA ILE A 54 41.02 4.67 12.52
C ILE A 54 40.32 5.29 11.30
N ASN A 55 40.92 6.31 10.67
CA ASN A 55 40.32 6.97 9.52
C ASN A 55 40.25 6.03 8.30
N GLU A 56 41.29 5.23 8.06
CA GLU A 56 41.28 4.23 6.99
C GLU A 56 40.19 3.16 7.24
N TYR A 57 40.08 2.65 8.46
CA TYR A 57 39.01 1.73 8.83
C TYR A 57 37.63 2.34 8.61
N LYS A 58 37.42 3.58 9.09
CA LYS A 58 36.14 4.30 8.93
C LYS A 58 35.77 4.41 7.46
N GLN A 59 36.70 4.85 6.61
CA GLN A 59 36.44 5.01 5.18
C GLN A 59 36.08 3.67 4.52
N ASN A 60 36.92 2.64 4.73
CA ASN A 60 36.70 1.33 4.12
C ASN A 60 35.38 0.69 4.58
N LYS A 61 35.08 0.75 5.89
CA LYS A 61 33.86 0.14 6.43
C LYS A 61 32.60 0.91 6.04
N LEU A 62 32.71 2.23 5.93
CA LEU A 62 31.65 3.09 5.43
C LEU A 62 31.31 2.73 3.99
N ASP A 63 32.32 2.64 3.11
CA ASP A 63 32.12 2.32 1.69
C ASP A 63 31.50 0.92 1.52
N GLU A 64 32.00 -0.08 2.25
CA GLU A 64 31.43 -1.44 2.30
C GLU A 64 29.95 -1.42 2.70
N THR A 65 29.64 -0.74 3.80
CA THR A 65 28.28 -0.66 4.35
C THR A 65 27.32 0.07 3.42
N ILE A 66 27.78 1.17 2.80
CA ILE A 66 26.97 1.93 1.83
C ILE A 66 26.61 1.04 0.64
N GLN A 67 27.57 0.29 0.09
CA GLN A 67 27.29 -0.59 -1.05
C GLN A 67 26.29 -1.70 -0.69
N GLU A 68 26.46 -2.32 0.47
CA GLU A 68 25.54 -3.36 0.93
C GLU A 68 24.12 -2.82 1.16
N LEU A 69 23.98 -1.70 1.88
CA LEU A 69 22.66 -1.11 2.16
C LEU A 69 22.00 -0.58 0.88
N LYS A 70 22.78 -0.05 -0.07
CA LYS A 70 22.28 0.33 -1.40
C LYS A 70 21.76 -0.88 -2.18
N ALA A 71 22.47 -2.00 -2.16
CA ALA A 71 22.01 -3.25 -2.77
C ALA A 71 20.75 -3.79 -2.07
N PHE A 72 20.70 -3.69 -0.73
CA PHE A 72 19.53 -4.06 0.05
C PHE A 72 18.30 -3.24 -0.34
N ASP A 73 18.41 -1.92 -0.36
CA ASP A 73 17.32 -1.01 -0.70
C ASP A 73 16.87 -1.20 -2.15
N LYS A 74 17.80 -1.37 -3.09
CA LYS A 74 17.49 -1.68 -4.48
C LYS A 74 16.67 -2.97 -4.60
N LYS A 75 17.09 -4.04 -3.91
CA LYS A 75 16.36 -5.31 -3.96
C LYS A 75 14.97 -5.21 -3.33
N SER A 76 14.82 -4.42 -2.26
CA SER A 76 13.50 -4.14 -1.68
C SER A 76 12.59 -3.40 -2.67
N GLN A 77 13.13 -2.42 -3.43
CA GLN A 77 12.38 -1.72 -4.46
C GLN A 77 11.92 -2.65 -5.59
N GLU A 78 12.81 -3.50 -6.08
CA GLU A 78 12.47 -4.50 -7.11
C GLU A 78 11.34 -5.45 -6.64
N LEU A 79 11.40 -5.92 -5.40
CA LEU A 79 10.35 -6.78 -4.83
C LEU A 79 9.01 -6.05 -4.69
N LEU A 80 9.04 -4.79 -4.24
CA LEU A 80 7.84 -3.97 -4.13
C LEU A 80 7.19 -3.73 -5.48
N GLU A 81 7.98 -3.40 -6.50
CA GLU A 81 7.48 -3.21 -7.87
C GLU A 81 6.86 -4.50 -8.43
N GLN A 82 7.50 -5.65 -8.22
CA GLN A 82 6.96 -6.95 -8.59
C GLN A 82 5.64 -7.26 -7.87
N ALA A 83 5.56 -6.99 -6.56
CA ALA A 83 4.34 -7.18 -5.79
C ALA A 83 3.20 -6.29 -6.28
N HIS A 84 3.46 -5.01 -6.60
CA HIS A 84 2.46 -4.11 -7.17
C HIS A 84 1.95 -4.58 -8.54
N GLN A 85 2.85 -4.95 -9.46
CA GLN A 85 2.45 -5.49 -10.77
C GLN A 85 1.61 -6.77 -10.64
N ARG A 86 1.94 -7.61 -9.66
CA ARG A 86 1.18 -8.83 -9.38
C ARG A 86 -0.18 -8.50 -8.76
N ILE A 87 -0.27 -7.53 -7.85
CA ILE A 87 -1.54 -7.02 -7.31
C ILE A 87 -2.44 -6.54 -8.43
N GLU A 88 -1.94 -5.70 -9.33
CA GLU A 88 -2.73 -5.16 -10.45
C GLU A 88 -3.30 -6.29 -11.33
N ARG A 89 -2.46 -7.29 -11.65
CA ARG A 89 -2.88 -8.45 -12.43
C ARG A 89 -3.97 -9.25 -11.72
N VAL A 90 -3.75 -9.59 -10.45
CA VAL A 90 -4.69 -10.37 -9.65
C VAL A 90 -5.99 -9.60 -9.43
N GLU A 91 -5.91 -8.29 -9.17
CA GLU A 91 -7.08 -7.42 -9.01
C GLU A 91 -7.91 -7.38 -10.29
N SER A 92 -7.26 -7.30 -11.45
CA SER A 92 -7.93 -7.35 -12.75
C SER A 92 -8.62 -8.70 -12.97
N GLU A 93 -7.91 -9.82 -12.78
CA GLU A 93 -8.47 -11.16 -12.97
C GLU A 93 -9.71 -11.36 -12.09
N VAL A 94 -9.57 -11.07 -10.79
CA VAL A 94 -10.62 -11.26 -9.80
C VAL A 94 -11.80 -10.31 -10.00
N SER A 95 -11.55 -9.06 -10.40
CA SER A 95 -12.62 -8.08 -10.64
C SER A 95 -13.42 -8.39 -11.91
N THR A 96 -12.83 -9.04 -12.91
CA THR A 96 -13.55 -9.41 -14.15
C THR A 96 -14.47 -10.62 -13.98
N GLU A 97 -14.38 -11.37 -12.88
CA GLU A 97 -15.26 -12.53 -12.65
C GLU A 97 -16.74 -12.15 -12.49
N ILE A 98 -17.00 -10.91 -12.11
CA ILE A 98 -18.37 -10.40 -11.93
C ILE A 98 -18.92 -9.75 -13.20
N ASP A 99 -18.08 -9.57 -14.21
CA ASP A 99 -18.48 -8.95 -15.47
C ASP A 99 -19.33 -9.92 -16.32
N PRO A 100 -20.31 -9.39 -17.09
CA PRO A 100 -21.09 -10.21 -18.01
C PRO A 100 -20.20 -10.97 -18.99
N GLN A 101 -20.35 -12.30 -19.07
CA GLN A 101 -19.50 -13.16 -19.91
C GLN A 101 -20.15 -13.47 -21.26
N THR A 102 -21.45 -13.25 -21.38
CA THR A 102 -22.22 -13.47 -22.62
C THR A 102 -22.95 -12.21 -23.07
N GLN A 103 -23.28 -12.14 -24.37
CA GLN A 103 -24.07 -11.04 -24.92
C GLN A 103 -25.42 -10.89 -24.22
N TYR A 104 -26.09 -12.00 -23.89
CA TYR A 104 -27.36 -11.98 -23.17
C TYR A 104 -27.21 -11.41 -21.75
N GLU A 105 -26.16 -11.80 -21.02
CA GLU A 105 -25.87 -11.24 -19.70
C GLU A 105 -25.53 -9.75 -19.78
N LEU A 106 -24.80 -9.34 -20.83
CA LEU A 106 -24.45 -7.94 -21.06
C LEU A 106 -25.69 -7.08 -21.34
N GLU A 107 -26.60 -7.56 -22.19
CA GLU A 107 -27.87 -6.88 -22.48
C GLU A 107 -28.73 -6.76 -21.20
N LYS A 108 -28.81 -7.83 -20.41
CA LYS A 108 -29.53 -7.82 -19.14
C LYS A 108 -28.88 -6.89 -18.12
N HIS A 109 -27.55 -6.89 -18.01
CA HIS A 109 -26.79 -5.96 -17.17
C HIS A 109 -27.08 -4.52 -17.56
N ASN A 110 -27.01 -4.17 -18.85
CA ASN A 110 -27.25 -2.81 -19.33
C ASN A 110 -28.70 -2.37 -19.10
N TYR A 111 -29.66 -3.26 -19.27
CA TYR A 111 -31.06 -3.00 -18.92
C TYR A 111 -31.21 -2.66 -17.43
N ILE A 112 -30.59 -3.45 -16.55
CA ILE A 112 -30.62 -3.21 -15.10
C ILE A 112 -29.92 -1.91 -14.74
N LEU A 113 -28.75 -1.63 -15.32
CA LEU A 113 -28.01 -0.39 -15.09
C LEU A 113 -28.83 0.84 -15.45
N ASN A 114 -29.46 0.84 -16.62
CA ASN A 114 -30.33 1.95 -17.04
C ASN A 114 -31.51 2.13 -16.09
N LYS A 115 -32.13 1.02 -15.66
CA LYS A 115 -33.21 1.05 -14.68
C LYS A 115 -32.74 1.66 -13.35
N LEU A 116 -31.60 1.22 -12.83
CA LEU A 116 -30.99 1.73 -11.60
C LEU A 116 -30.63 3.21 -11.71
N GLN A 117 -30.06 3.64 -12.83
CA GLN A 117 -29.72 5.04 -13.06
C GLN A 117 -30.96 5.94 -13.05
N ASN A 118 -32.09 5.46 -13.58
CA ASN A 118 -33.36 6.17 -13.53
C ASN A 118 -33.93 6.19 -12.10
N GLU A 119 -33.97 5.05 -11.42
CA GLU A 119 -34.48 4.93 -10.05
C GLU A 119 -33.68 5.77 -9.05
N LEU A 120 -32.36 5.86 -9.23
CA LEU A 120 -31.45 6.58 -8.34
C LEU A 120 -31.11 8.01 -8.83
N SER A 121 -31.74 8.47 -9.92
CA SER A 121 -31.39 9.74 -10.58
C SER A 121 -31.51 10.94 -9.64
N ASP A 122 -32.54 10.95 -8.79
CA ASP A 122 -32.84 12.03 -7.86
C ASP A 122 -32.36 11.74 -6.42
N THR A 123 -31.78 10.56 -6.17
CA THR A 123 -31.29 10.20 -4.84
C THR A 123 -30.22 11.19 -4.40
N PHE A 124 -30.38 11.70 -3.17
CA PHE A 124 -29.56 12.76 -2.56
C PHE A 124 -29.65 14.16 -3.19
N THR A 125 -30.63 14.46 -4.04
CA THR A 125 -30.75 15.80 -4.66
C THR A 125 -31.68 16.76 -3.91
N GLY A 126 -32.59 16.23 -3.08
CA GLY A 126 -33.57 17.02 -2.33
C GLY A 126 -33.00 17.82 -1.15
N SER A 127 -33.83 18.69 -0.56
CA SER A 127 -33.45 19.53 0.60
C SER A 127 -33.33 18.77 1.92
N ASN A 128 -33.94 17.59 2.02
CA ASN A 128 -33.81 16.68 3.17
C ASN A 128 -33.61 15.24 2.67
N PRO A 129 -32.47 14.95 2.04
CA PRO A 129 -32.25 13.68 1.37
C PRO A 129 -32.18 12.53 2.38
N GLN A 130 -32.73 11.36 2.01
CA GLN A 130 -32.76 10.16 2.84
C GLN A 130 -31.90 9.06 2.22
N THR A 131 -31.45 8.09 3.02
CA THR A 131 -30.66 6.95 2.53
C THR A 131 -31.51 5.77 2.06
N ASN A 132 -32.81 5.77 2.37
CA ASN A 132 -33.70 4.63 2.17
C ASN A 132 -33.74 4.15 0.71
N GLU A 133 -33.78 5.05 -0.26
CA GLU A 133 -33.80 4.69 -1.69
C GLU A 133 -32.58 3.84 -2.07
N LEU A 134 -31.38 4.26 -1.65
CA LEU A 134 -30.17 3.50 -1.87
C LEU A 134 -30.18 2.19 -1.08
N ASP A 135 -30.62 2.22 0.18
CA ASP A 135 -30.67 1.04 1.05
C ASP A 135 -31.63 -0.04 0.51
N GLU A 136 -32.77 0.34 -0.09
CA GLU A 136 -33.72 -0.58 -0.73
C GLU A 136 -33.12 -1.27 -1.95
N VAL A 137 -32.47 -0.51 -2.83
CA VAL A 137 -31.79 -1.02 -4.01
C VAL A 137 -30.64 -1.97 -3.62
N ILE A 138 -29.90 -1.66 -2.55
CA ILE A 138 -28.85 -2.53 -2.01
C ILE A 138 -29.40 -3.88 -1.54
N GLN A 139 -30.59 -3.94 -0.93
CA GLN A 139 -31.17 -5.22 -0.51
C GLN A 139 -31.47 -6.12 -1.71
N GLN A 140 -31.89 -5.54 -2.84
CA GLN A 140 -32.12 -6.31 -4.07
C GLN A 140 -30.82 -6.88 -4.65
N ALA A 141 -29.71 -6.13 -4.54
CA ALA A 141 -28.40 -6.55 -5.03
C ALA A 141 -27.87 -7.82 -4.34
N LYS A 142 -28.22 -8.07 -3.08
CA LYS A 142 -27.72 -9.23 -2.31
C LYS A 142 -28.02 -10.59 -2.94
N TYR A 143 -29.05 -10.69 -3.77
CA TYR A 143 -29.53 -11.95 -4.31
C TYR A 143 -29.29 -12.10 -5.82
N ASN A 144 -28.71 -11.09 -6.49
CA ASN A 144 -28.54 -11.09 -7.93
C ASN A 144 -27.21 -10.44 -8.33
N LYS A 145 -26.25 -11.27 -8.76
CA LYS A 145 -24.89 -10.83 -9.13
C LYS A 145 -24.86 -9.78 -10.24
N LEU A 146 -25.69 -9.94 -11.28
CA LEU A 146 -25.76 -8.96 -12.37
C LEU A 146 -26.35 -7.63 -11.91
N TYR A 147 -27.31 -7.66 -10.97
CA TYR A 147 -27.87 -6.46 -10.37
C TYR A 147 -26.88 -5.76 -9.45
N ALA A 148 -26.16 -6.54 -8.62
CA ALA A 148 -25.08 -6.02 -7.79
C ALA A 148 -23.98 -5.36 -8.62
N ASN A 149 -23.52 -6.00 -9.70
CA ASN A 149 -22.52 -5.41 -10.59
C ASN A 149 -23.03 -4.09 -11.21
N ALA A 150 -24.25 -4.08 -11.75
CA ALA A 150 -24.86 -2.86 -12.29
C ALA A 150 -24.98 -1.75 -11.23
N LEU A 151 -25.32 -2.08 -9.99
CA LEU A 151 -25.40 -1.13 -8.89
C LEU A 151 -24.05 -0.49 -8.57
N LEU A 152 -22.95 -1.26 -8.58
CA LEU A 152 -21.60 -0.72 -8.37
C LEU A 152 -21.24 0.38 -9.38
N GLN A 153 -21.74 0.27 -10.62
CA GLN A 153 -21.50 1.27 -11.67
C GLN A 153 -22.27 2.59 -11.48
N THR A 154 -23.25 2.63 -10.57
CA THR A 154 -23.99 3.87 -10.22
C THR A 154 -23.25 4.76 -9.23
N ARG A 155 -22.11 4.32 -8.68
CA ARG A 155 -21.34 5.06 -7.64
C ARG A 155 -21.12 6.53 -8.00
N ASN A 156 -20.64 6.80 -9.21
CA ASN A 156 -20.30 8.16 -9.62
C ASN A 156 -21.54 9.06 -9.76
N LEU A 157 -22.68 8.49 -10.17
CA LEU A 157 -23.95 9.20 -10.20
C LEU A 157 -24.33 9.66 -8.78
N LEU A 158 -24.33 8.72 -7.82
CA LEU A 158 -24.71 9.00 -6.43
C LEU A 158 -23.77 10.01 -5.77
N ILE A 159 -22.45 9.86 -5.93
CA ILE A 159 -21.48 10.81 -5.38
C ILE A 159 -21.67 12.20 -5.99
N ARG A 160 -21.90 12.28 -7.30
CA ARG A 160 -22.17 13.55 -7.99
C ARG A 160 -23.46 14.20 -7.50
N ASN A 161 -24.51 13.43 -7.24
CA ASN A 161 -25.76 13.97 -6.69
C ASN A 161 -25.54 14.60 -5.32
N VAL A 162 -24.76 13.96 -4.45
CA VAL A 162 -24.37 14.52 -3.14
C VAL A 162 -23.54 15.79 -3.32
N ASP A 163 -22.54 15.76 -4.20
CA ASP A 163 -21.66 16.91 -4.46
C ASP A 163 -22.41 18.15 -4.96
N ASN A 164 -23.34 17.93 -5.90
CA ASN A 164 -24.11 18.97 -6.54
C ASN A 164 -25.32 19.44 -5.72
N ASN A 165 -25.65 18.77 -4.61
CA ASN A 165 -26.74 19.20 -3.77
C ASN A 165 -26.40 20.53 -3.08
N THR A 166 -27.15 21.58 -3.44
CA THR A 166 -26.96 22.94 -2.93
C THR A 166 -27.58 23.18 -1.55
N TYR A 167 -28.41 22.27 -1.06
CA TYR A 167 -29.05 22.34 0.26
C TYR A 167 -28.20 21.75 1.38
N LEU A 168 -27.17 20.97 1.04
CA LEU A 168 -26.28 20.34 2.00
C LEU A 168 -25.00 21.16 2.19
N ASP A 169 -24.57 21.28 3.45
CA ASP A 169 -23.22 21.73 3.77
C ASP A 169 -22.17 20.62 3.54
N ASP A 170 -20.89 20.98 3.61
CA ASP A 170 -19.79 20.05 3.34
C ASP A 170 -19.74 18.88 4.34
N SER A 171 -20.16 19.10 5.58
CA SER A 171 -20.21 18.05 6.60
C SER A 171 -21.27 17.00 6.26
N ALA A 172 -22.48 17.45 5.93
CA ALA A 172 -23.57 16.58 5.50
C ALA A 172 -23.22 15.84 4.20
N LYS A 173 -22.60 16.51 3.23
CA LYS A 173 -22.07 15.88 2.01
C LYS A 173 -21.08 14.76 2.35
N GLY A 174 -20.17 15.02 3.30
CA GLY A 174 -19.24 14.01 3.80
C GLY A 174 -19.94 12.76 4.34
N VAL A 175 -21.00 12.94 5.14
CA VAL A 175 -21.80 11.83 5.69
C VAL A 175 -22.44 10.98 4.59
N PHE A 176 -23.12 11.61 3.62
CA PHE A 176 -23.79 10.86 2.54
C PHE A 176 -22.80 10.18 1.60
N LYS A 177 -21.68 10.83 1.24
CA LYS A 177 -20.61 10.19 0.47
C LYS A 177 -20.06 8.96 1.16
N ASN A 178 -19.78 9.07 2.46
CA ASN A 178 -19.29 7.95 3.25
C ASN A 178 -20.31 6.82 3.31
N HIS A 179 -21.61 7.13 3.42
CA HIS A 179 -22.66 6.11 3.35
C HIS A 179 -22.65 5.38 2.01
N VAL A 180 -22.63 6.12 0.88
CA VAL A 180 -22.55 5.53 -0.48
C VAL A 180 -21.32 4.64 -0.63
N ILE A 181 -20.14 5.17 -0.27
CA ILE A 181 -18.86 4.45 -0.40
C ILE A 181 -18.89 3.16 0.42
N ARG A 182 -19.27 3.25 1.71
CA ARG A 182 -19.33 2.11 2.61
C ARG A 182 -20.29 1.05 2.07
N LYS A 183 -21.50 1.43 1.69
CA LYS A 183 -22.53 0.50 1.23
C LYS A 183 -22.20 -0.20 -0.08
N LEU A 184 -21.66 0.52 -1.06
CA LEU A 184 -21.23 -0.11 -2.30
C LEU A 184 -19.97 -0.98 -2.09
N THR A 185 -19.13 -0.67 -1.12
CA THR A 185 -17.99 -1.51 -0.73
C THR A 185 -18.47 -2.82 -0.10
N GLU A 186 -19.48 -2.78 0.79
CA GLU A 186 -20.13 -3.97 1.35
C GLU A 186 -20.64 -4.90 0.22
N ILE A 187 -21.39 -4.35 -0.74
CA ILE A 187 -21.87 -5.13 -1.90
C ILE A 187 -20.72 -5.68 -2.74
N LYS A 188 -19.68 -4.88 -3.00
CA LYS A 188 -18.52 -5.31 -3.78
C LYS A 188 -17.83 -6.52 -3.14
N ASN A 189 -17.65 -6.50 -1.81
CA ASN A 189 -17.00 -7.57 -1.07
C ASN A 189 -17.86 -8.84 -0.98
N ASP A 190 -19.19 -8.71 -0.95
CA ASP A 190 -20.13 -9.85 -0.98
C ASP A 190 -20.23 -10.47 -2.39
N LEU A 191 -20.06 -9.64 -3.44
CA LEU A 191 -20.19 -10.06 -4.83
C LEU A 191 -18.94 -10.76 -5.37
N LEU A 192 -17.76 -10.25 -4.98
CA LEU A 192 -16.48 -10.72 -5.46
C LEU A 192 -16.07 -12.04 -4.79
N PRO A 193 -15.24 -12.86 -5.46
CA PRO A 193 -14.80 -14.13 -4.90
C PRO A 193 -13.90 -13.91 -3.69
N LYS A 194 -13.68 -14.97 -2.90
CA LYS A 194 -12.90 -14.92 -1.65
C LYS A 194 -11.50 -14.34 -1.87
N GLU A 195 -10.92 -14.65 -3.01
CA GLU A 195 -9.62 -14.17 -3.50
C GLU A 195 -9.53 -12.64 -3.55
N TYR A 196 -10.64 -11.93 -3.74
CA TYR A 196 -10.65 -10.47 -3.68
C TYR A 196 -10.41 -9.95 -2.27
N ASN A 197 -11.05 -10.56 -1.27
CA ASN A 197 -10.90 -10.16 0.12
C ASN A 197 -9.48 -10.50 0.60
N GLU A 198 -8.96 -11.68 0.23
CA GLU A 198 -7.56 -12.06 0.46
C GLU A 198 -6.59 -11.04 -0.17
N LEU A 199 -6.86 -10.58 -1.40
CA LEU A 199 -6.07 -9.53 -2.05
C LEU A 199 -6.11 -8.20 -1.28
N GLN A 200 -7.27 -7.78 -0.75
CA GLN A 200 -7.35 -6.54 0.04
C GLN A 200 -6.53 -6.62 1.33
N GLU A 201 -6.60 -7.74 2.04
CA GLU A 201 -5.77 -7.98 3.24
C GLU A 201 -4.27 -7.92 2.90
N LEU A 202 -3.87 -8.51 1.77
CA LEU A 202 -2.49 -8.48 1.29
C LEU A 202 -2.04 -7.06 0.92
N LYS A 203 -2.90 -6.25 0.28
CA LYS A 203 -2.62 -4.83 -0.02
C LYS A 203 -2.37 -4.03 1.26
N GLU A 204 -3.15 -4.29 2.31
CA GLU A 204 -2.96 -3.64 3.62
C GLU A 204 -1.62 -4.03 4.26
N ILE A 205 -1.27 -5.32 4.27
CA ILE A 205 0.01 -5.81 4.79
C ILE A 205 1.19 -5.20 4.01
N LEU A 206 1.07 -5.12 2.69
CA LEU A 206 2.08 -4.49 1.83
C LEU A 206 2.25 -3.01 2.16
N GLY A 207 1.15 -2.26 2.25
CA GLY A 207 1.18 -0.82 2.58
C GLY A 207 1.84 -0.54 3.93
N ASN A 208 1.59 -1.38 4.94
CA ASN A 208 2.24 -1.29 6.25
C ASN A 208 3.75 -1.62 6.21
N SER A 209 4.18 -2.45 5.26
CA SER A 209 5.57 -2.92 5.16
C SER A 209 6.43 -2.10 4.21
N GLU A 210 5.82 -1.37 3.26
CA GLU A 210 6.51 -0.68 2.17
C GLU A 210 7.53 0.35 2.68
N VAL A 211 7.14 1.18 3.66
CA VAL A 211 8.01 2.19 4.24
C VAL A 211 9.19 1.55 4.97
N GLY A 212 8.92 0.50 5.75
CA GLY A 212 9.95 -0.18 6.55
C GLY A 212 10.95 -0.98 5.71
N ALA A 213 10.54 -1.47 4.54
CA ALA A 213 11.38 -2.28 3.66
C ALA A 213 12.41 -1.47 2.87
N ARG A 214 12.18 -0.16 2.71
CA ARG A 214 13.06 0.78 2.00
C ARG A 214 13.91 1.59 2.98
N ASN A 215 14.85 2.36 2.42
CA ASN A 215 15.58 3.43 3.10
C ASN A 215 16.50 2.97 4.26
N LYS A 216 16.98 1.73 4.25
CA LYS A 216 17.94 1.24 5.25
C LYS A 216 19.26 2.00 5.16
N LEU A 217 19.71 2.37 3.95
CA LEU A 217 20.89 3.21 3.76
C LEU A 217 20.71 4.59 4.41
N HIS A 218 19.57 5.23 4.14
CA HIS A 218 19.29 6.55 4.69
C HIS A 218 19.22 6.52 6.23
N MET A 219 18.59 5.48 6.80
CA MET A 219 18.55 5.28 8.25
C MET A 219 19.95 5.12 8.84
N PHE A 220 20.83 4.34 8.19
CA PHE A 220 22.23 4.21 8.61
C PHE A 220 22.99 5.54 8.58
N GLN A 221 22.86 6.30 7.49
CA GLN A 221 23.51 7.62 7.36
C GLN A 221 23.04 8.61 8.42
N PHE A 222 21.73 8.70 8.63
CA PHE A 222 21.13 9.53 9.68
C PHE A 222 21.66 9.16 11.08
N MET A 223 21.76 7.86 11.36
CA MET A 223 22.30 7.36 12.61
C MET A 223 23.78 7.69 12.81
N LEU A 224 24.59 7.78 11.75
CA LEU A 224 25.99 8.24 11.85
C LEU A 224 26.07 9.74 12.11
N GLU A 225 25.26 10.54 11.40
CA GLU A 225 25.21 12.00 11.54
C GLU A 225 24.83 12.44 12.96
N MET A 226 23.80 11.80 13.55
CA MET A 226 23.40 12.05 14.93
C MET A 226 24.52 11.80 15.96
N ASN A 227 25.48 10.94 15.63
CA ASN A 227 26.59 10.60 16.53
C ASN A 227 27.87 11.42 16.29
N ASN A 228 27.78 12.52 15.53
CA ASN A 228 28.92 13.38 15.17
C ASN A 228 30.05 12.66 14.39
N GLU A 229 29.78 11.51 13.78
CA GLU A 229 30.73 10.80 12.92
C GLU A 229 30.59 11.29 11.48
N ARG A 230 30.79 12.60 11.25
CA ARG A 230 30.45 13.32 10.01
C ARG A 230 30.90 12.58 8.75
N LEU A 231 29.95 12.37 7.84
CA LEU A 231 30.19 12.16 6.42
C LEU A 231 30.88 13.42 5.87
N LYS A 232 32.14 13.31 5.46
CA LYS A 232 32.67 14.28 4.49
C LYS A 232 32.07 13.89 3.14
N THR A 233 31.05 14.62 2.71
CA THR A 233 30.55 14.58 1.34
C THR A 233 31.72 14.82 0.38
N VAL A 234 31.97 13.85 -0.50
CA VAL A 234 32.79 14.02 -1.71
C VAL A 234 31.93 14.71 -2.76
#